data_AF-A0A4U3KSX7-F1
#
_entry.id   AF-A0A4U3KSX7-F1
#
_cell.length_a   1.000
_cell.length_b   1.000
_cell.length_c   1.000
_cell.angle_alpha   90.00
_cell.angle_beta   90.00
_cell.angle_gamma   90.00
#
_symmetry.space_group_name_H-M   'P 1'
#
loop_
_entity.id
_entity.type
_entity.pdbx_description
1 polymer ?
#
loop_
_entity_poly.entity_id
_entity_poly.type
_entity_poly.pdbx_seq_one_letter_code
_entity_poly.pdbx_strand_id
1 'polypeptide(L)'
;MILKTKLFGKVYQFTSVKEVLAKANEEKSGDKLAGVAANSAEERVAAKVVLSELSLNDLFNNPVVDYDEDEVTRIIIDQVNMRIFESIKHWTVAELREFILSSETTDFDIKRISRGLTSEMIAAVCKLMSN
;
A
#
# COMPACT_ATOMS: atom_id res chain seq x y z
N MET A 1 8.79 -1.55 9.62
CA MET A 1 7.67 -2.37 9.18
C MET A 1 7.21 -3.40 10.23
N ILE A 2 5.90 -3.44 10.53
CA ILE A 2 5.25 -4.50 11.32
C ILE A 2 4.25 -5.23 10.41
N LEU A 3 4.48 -6.52 10.12
CA LEU A 3 3.60 -7.33 9.26
C LEU A 3 2.63 -8.22 10.04
N LYS A 4 2.17 -7.75 11.19
CA LYS A 4 1.23 -8.50 12.04
C LYS A 4 0.28 -7.59 12.78
N THR A 5 -0.91 -8.08 13.06
CA THR A 5 -1.90 -7.40 13.89
C THR A 5 -2.66 -8.41 14.75
N LYS A 6 -3.30 -7.95 15.83
CA LYS A 6 -4.16 -8.77 16.68
C LYS A 6 -5.58 -8.23 16.60
N LEU A 7 -6.50 -9.02 16.05
CA LEU A 7 -7.92 -8.68 15.96
C LEU A 7 -8.75 -9.78 16.63
N PHE A 8 -9.69 -9.37 17.49
CA PHE A 8 -10.60 -10.27 18.20
C PHE A 8 -9.91 -11.44 18.91
N GLY A 9 -8.74 -11.18 19.52
CA GLY A 9 -7.97 -12.20 20.24
C GLY A 9 -7.08 -13.09 19.36
N LYS A 10 -7.22 -13.05 18.04
CA LYS A 10 -6.40 -13.80 17.08
C LYS A 10 -5.29 -12.93 16.50
N VAL A 11 -4.08 -13.48 16.43
CA VAL A 11 -2.93 -12.83 15.78
C VAL A 11 -2.91 -13.23 14.31
N TYR A 12 -2.85 -12.24 13.43
CA TYR A 12 -2.65 -12.39 12.00
C TYR A 12 -1.24 -11.92 11.67
N GLN A 13 -0.48 -12.73 10.97
CA GLN A 13 0.87 -12.42 10.53
C GLN A 13 0.97 -12.68 9.03
N PHE A 14 1.60 -11.74 8.32
CA PHE A 14 1.85 -11.80 6.90
C PHE A 14 3.36 -11.94 6.66
N THR A 15 3.72 -12.62 5.60
CA THR A 15 5.11 -12.96 5.25
C THR A 15 5.82 -11.83 4.52
N SER A 16 5.07 -10.97 3.80
CA SER A 16 5.63 -9.90 2.97
C SER A 16 4.63 -8.77 2.74
N VAL A 17 5.13 -7.63 2.26
CA VAL A 17 4.31 -6.50 1.77
C VAL A 17 3.40 -6.95 0.63
N LYS A 18 3.91 -7.80 -0.28
CA LYS A 18 3.16 -8.37 -1.40
C LYS A 18 1.93 -9.16 -0.92
N GLU A 19 2.08 -9.97 0.12
CA GLU A 19 0.98 -10.71 0.72
C GLU A 19 -0.05 -9.77 1.36
N VAL A 20 0.40 -8.75 2.10
CA VAL A 20 -0.51 -7.74 2.69
C VAL A 20 -1.31 -7.03 1.60
N LEU A 21 -0.66 -6.58 0.53
CA LEU A 21 -1.31 -5.94 -0.61
C LEU A 21 -2.34 -6.86 -1.27
N ALA A 22 -2.04 -8.15 -1.43
CA ALA A 22 -2.97 -9.10 -2.02
C ALA A 22 -4.19 -9.34 -1.12
N LYS A 23 -3.97 -9.65 0.16
CA LYS A 23 -5.04 -9.99 1.11
C LYS A 23 -5.88 -8.79 1.54
N ALA A 24 -5.38 -7.56 1.39
CA ALA A 24 -6.14 -6.34 1.66
C ALA A 24 -7.19 -5.98 0.58
N ASN A 25 -7.18 -6.67 -0.58
CA ASN A 25 -8.19 -6.45 -1.61
C ASN A 25 -9.60 -6.87 -1.13
N GLU A 26 -10.60 -6.16 -1.63
CA GLU A 26 -11.96 -6.70 -1.69
C GLU A 26 -12.02 -7.99 -2.52
N GLU A 27 -13.09 -8.75 -2.37
CA GLU A 27 -13.19 -10.04 -3.03
C GLU A 27 -13.18 -9.92 -4.55
N LYS A 28 -12.18 -10.55 -5.17
CA LYS A 28 -12.01 -10.64 -6.63
C LYS A 28 -11.76 -12.08 -7.03
N SER A 29 -12.46 -12.56 -8.06
CA SER A 29 -12.34 -13.94 -8.52
C SER A 29 -10.93 -14.28 -9.01
N GLY A 30 -10.25 -13.34 -9.67
CA GLY A 30 -8.86 -13.52 -10.12
C GLY A 30 -7.88 -13.77 -8.97
N ASP A 31 -7.97 -12.98 -7.90
CA ASP A 31 -7.11 -13.13 -6.72
C ASP A 31 -7.34 -14.47 -6.02
N LYS A 32 -8.59 -14.96 -5.99
CA LYS A 32 -8.92 -16.29 -5.48
C LYS A 32 -8.32 -17.40 -6.35
N LEU A 33 -8.45 -17.29 -7.68
CA LEU A 33 -7.88 -18.26 -8.63
C LEU A 33 -6.36 -18.30 -8.58
N ALA A 34 -5.72 -17.15 -8.34
CA ALA A 34 -4.27 -17.05 -8.17
C ALA A 34 -3.78 -17.49 -6.78
N GLY A 35 -4.69 -17.80 -5.83
CA GLY A 35 -4.34 -18.23 -4.48
C GLY A 35 -3.77 -17.13 -3.58
N VAL A 36 -3.99 -15.86 -3.91
CA VAL A 36 -3.43 -14.71 -3.17
C VAL A 36 -4.47 -13.94 -2.34
N ALA A 37 -5.76 -14.26 -2.51
CA ALA A 37 -6.84 -13.65 -1.74
C ALA A 37 -6.77 -14.01 -0.25
N ALA A 38 -7.37 -13.16 0.59
CA ALA A 38 -7.61 -13.49 2.00
C ALA A 38 -8.55 -14.72 2.12
N ASN A 39 -8.28 -15.60 3.08
CA ASN A 39 -9.06 -16.81 3.34
C ASN A 39 -10.38 -16.51 4.07
N SER A 40 -10.47 -15.34 4.73
CA SER A 40 -11.68 -14.91 5.43
C SER A 40 -11.82 -13.39 5.44
N ALA A 41 -13.00 -12.90 5.82
CA ALA A 41 -13.24 -11.47 5.98
C ALA A 41 -12.38 -10.88 7.10
N GLU A 42 -12.17 -11.61 8.20
CA GLU A 42 -11.33 -11.18 9.31
C GLU A 42 -9.86 -11.06 8.91
N GLU A 43 -9.34 -11.99 8.09
CA GLU A 43 -7.98 -11.90 7.54
C GLU A 43 -7.84 -10.70 6.60
N ARG A 44 -8.87 -10.42 5.79
CA ARG A 44 -8.91 -9.23 4.91
C ARG A 44 -8.85 -7.94 5.71
N VAL A 45 -9.65 -7.84 6.78
CA VAL A 45 -9.63 -6.68 7.69
C VAL A 45 -8.27 -6.58 8.38
N ALA A 46 -7.70 -7.70 8.83
CA ALA A 46 -6.35 -7.73 9.40
C ALA A 46 -5.29 -7.24 8.41
N ALA A 47 -5.39 -7.62 7.14
CA ALA A 47 -4.49 -7.16 6.08
C ALA A 47 -4.65 -5.66 5.83
N LYS A 48 -5.88 -5.13 5.81
CA LYS A 48 -6.12 -3.68 5.71
C LYS A 48 -5.57 -2.91 6.90
N VAL A 49 -5.68 -3.44 8.13
CA VAL A 49 -5.10 -2.85 9.33
C VAL A 49 -3.57 -2.85 9.27
N VAL A 50 -2.95 -3.95 8.83
CA VAL A 50 -1.48 -3.96 8.64
C VAL A 50 -1.08 -2.96 7.55
N LEU A 51 -1.80 -2.95 6.42
CA LEU A 51 -1.54 -2.05 5.30
C LEU A 51 -1.67 -0.57 5.70
N SER A 52 -2.64 -0.23 6.54
CA SER A 52 -2.87 1.15 6.99
C SER A 52 -1.70 1.71 7.78
N GLU A 53 -0.99 0.85 8.53
CA GLU A 53 0.17 1.22 9.36
C GLU A 53 1.51 1.14 8.63
N LEU A 54 1.56 0.60 7.40
CA LEU A 54 2.78 0.61 6.60
C LEU A 54 3.14 2.05 6.22
N SER A 55 4.42 2.40 6.29
CA SER A 55 4.86 3.68 5.77
C SER A 55 5.03 3.65 4.26
N LEU A 56 5.00 4.82 3.63
CA LEU A 56 5.33 4.96 2.21
C LEU A 56 6.76 4.48 1.94
N ASN A 57 7.69 4.66 2.88
CA ASN A 57 9.03 4.10 2.79
C ASN A 57 9.05 2.57 2.79
N ASP A 58 8.22 1.92 3.60
CA ASP A 58 8.13 0.46 3.62
C ASP A 58 7.68 -0.06 2.24
N LEU A 59 6.73 0.62 1.58
CA LEU A 59 6.27 0.27 0.24
C LEU A 59 7.31 0.58 -0.85
N PHE A 60 8.00 1.73 -0.76
CA PHE A 60 9.04 2.13 -1.71
C PHE A 60 10.17 1.10 -1.82
N ASN A 61 10.62 0.58 -0.67
CA ASN A 61 11.75 -0.34 -0.59
C ASN A 61 11.37 -1.80 -0.83
N ASN A 62 10.09 -2.11 -1.01
CA ASN A 62 9.59 -3.47 -1.24
C ASN A 62 8.65 -3.50 -2.45
N PRO A 63 9.14 -3.20 -3.67
CA PRO A 63 8.33 -3.35 -4.88
C PRO A 63 7.89 -4.82 -5.05
N VAL A 64 6.74 -5.07 -5.68
CA VAL A 64 6.19 -6.44 -5.77
C VAL A 64 6.94 -7.35 -6.76
N VAL A 65 7.79 -6.74 -7.58
CA VAL A 65 8.80 -7.35 -8.45
C VAL A 65 10.10 -6.56 -8.30
N ASP A 66 11.23 -7.24 -8.14
CA ASP A 66 12.51 -6.61 -7.80
C ASP A 66 13.03 -5.67 -8.90
N TYR A 67 13.66 -4.56 -8.50
CA TYR A 67 14.18 -3.53 -9.41
C TYR A 67 15.17 -4.08 -10.45
N ASP A 68 16.03 -5.01 -10.04
CA ASP A 68 17.04 -5.59 -10.92
C ASP A 68 16.44 -6.58 -11.92
N GLU A 69 15.29 -7.17 -11.60
CA GLU A 69 14.64 -8.21 -12.40
C GLU A 69 13.61 -7.65 -13.41
N ASP A 70 13.04 -6.46 -13.16
CA ASP A 70 11.93 -5.93 -13.94
C ASP A 70 12.12 -4.49 -14.40
N GLU A 71 11.97 -4.27 -15.71
CA GLU A 71 12.11 -2.95 -16.34
C GLU A 71 10.98 -1.99 -15.93
N VAL A 72 9.77 -2.49 -15.70
CA VAL A 72 8.63 -1.65 -15.31
C VAL A 72 8.83 -1.10 -13.90
N THR A 73 9.29 -1.92 -12.96
CA THR A 73 9.71 -1.48 -11.61
C THR A 73 10.76 -0.38 -11.71
N ARG A 74 11.79 -0.53 -12.57
CA ARG A 74 12.80 0.52 -12.76
C ARG A 74 12.20 1.83 -13.24
N ILE A 75 11.38 1.78 -14.29
CA ILE A 75 10.73 2.97 -14.83
C ILE A 75 9.89 3.68 -13.77
N ILE A 76 9.15 2.93 -12.95
CA ILE A 76 8.32 3.49 -11.86
C ILE A 76 9.21 4.18 -10.83
N ILE A 77 10.23 3.48 -10.31
CA ILE A 77 11.09 3.99 -9.24
C ILE A 77 11.94 5.18 -9.72
N ASP A 78 12.52 5.10 -10.91
CA ASP A 78 13.39 6.14 -11.47
C ASP A 78 12.64 7.45 -11.77
N GLN A 79 11.32 7.41 -11.94
CA GLN A 79 10.48 8.60 -12.15
C GLN A 79 10.11 9.32 -10.85
N VAL A 80 10.36 8.72 -9.69
CA VAL A 80 10.06 9.31 -8.39
C VAL A 80 10.94 10.53 -8.13
N ASN A 81 10.30 11.65 -7.82
CA ASN A 81 11.00 12.82 -7.31
C ASN A 81 11.40 12.56 -5.86
N MET A 82 12.67 12.20 -5.66
CA MET A 82 13.18 11.85 -4.34
C MET A 82 13.03 12.96 -3.30
N ARG A 83 13.08 14.24 -3.67
CA ARG A 83 12.88 15.34 -2.68
C ARG A 83 11.45 15.36 -2.15
N ILE A 84 10.47 15.09 -3.01
CA ILE A 84 9.06 15.01 -2.60
C ILE A 84 8.84 13.74 -1.80
N PHE A 85 9.34 12.59 -2.28
CA PHE A 85 9.26 11.33 -1.54
C PHE A 85 9.86 11.46 -0.13
N GLU A 86 11.05 12.04 0.02
CA GLU A 86 11.69 12.26 1.33
C GLU A 86 10.83 13.04 2.32
N SER A 87 9.98 13.96 1.84
CA SER A 87 9.06 14.72 2.70
C SER A 87 7.84 13.92 3.19
N ILE A 88 7.47 12.84 2.49
CA ILE A 88 6.28 12.02 2.78
C ILE A 88 6.60 10.57 3.15
N LYS A 89 7.87 10.13 3.05
CA LYS A 89 8.25 8.71 3.22
C LYS A 89 7.85 8.13 4.57
N HIS A 90 7.72 8.98 5.59
CA HIS A 90 7.33 8.60 6.94
C HIS A 90 5.81 8.49 7.13
N TRP A 91 5.02 9.01 6.20
CA TRP A 91 3.57 8.87 6.25
C TRP A 91 3.18 7.41 6.15
N THR A 92 2.17 7.06 6.90
CA THR A 92 1.45 5.80 6.77
C THR A 92 0.51 5.83 5.56
N VAL A 93 0.09 4.66 5.07
CA VAL A 93 -0.93 4.59 4.01
C VAL A 93 -2.26 5.20 4.50
N ALA A 94 -2.58 5.09 5.79
CA ALA A 94 -3.72 5.76 6.40
C ALA A 94 -3.61 7.29 6.27
N GLU A 95 -2.47 7.88 6.62
CA GLU A 95 -2.25 9.32 6.49
C GLU A 95 -2.31 9.79 5.04
N LEU A 96 -1.77 9.01 4.09
CA LEU A 96 -1.92 9.32 2.66
C LEU A 96 -3.40 9.31 2.24
N ARG A 97 -4.21 8.37 2.73
CA ARG A 97 -5.66 8.33 2.46
C ARG A 97 -6.35 9.58 2.98
N GLU A 98 -6.13 9.93 4.25
CA GLU A 98 -6.74 11.10 4.86
C GLU A 98 -6.29 12.40 4.19
N PHE A 99 -5.01 12.48 3.80
CA PHE A 99 -4.50 13.59 3.00
C PHE A 99 -5.27 13.75 1.69
N ILE A 100 -5.47 12.67 0.92
CA ILE A 100 -6.19 12.73 -0.37
C ILE A 100 -7.67 13.13 -0.18
N LEU A 101 -8.31 12.66 0.89
CA LEU A 101 -9.75 12.87 1.14
C LEU A 101 -10.07 14.16 1.91
N SER A 102 -9.06 14.85 2.44
CA SER A 102 -9.25 16.11 3.16
C SER A 102 -9.84 17.19 2.28
N SER A 103 -10.80 17.96 2.80
CA SER A 103 -11.37 19.13 2.13
C SER A 103 -10.37 20.28 1.95
N GLU A 104 -9.25 20.25 2.67
CA GLU A 104 -8.18 21.24 2.57
C GLU A 104 -7.17 20.90 1.48
N THR A 105 -7.14 19.64 1.02
CA THR A 105 -6.20 19.18 -0.01
C THR A 105 -6.71 19.52 -1.40
N THR A 106 -5.89 20.20 -2.19
CA THR A 106 -6.24 20.60 -3.55
C THR A 106 -5.73 19.60 -4.60
N ASP A 107 -6.27 19.68 -5.83
CA ASP A 107 -5.73 18.94 -6.99
C ASP A 107 -4.24 19.24 -7.23
N PHE A 108 -3.80 20.47 -6.97
CA PHE A 108 -2.39 20.84 -7.07
C PHE A 108 -1.54 20.08 -6.05
N ASP A 109 -2.00 19.97 -4.81
CA ASP A 109 -1.30 19.25 -3.74
C ASP A 109 -1.21 17.76 -4.07
N ILE A 110 -2.29 17.15 -4.56
CA ILE A 110 -2.31 15.74 -5.00
C ILE A 110 -1.32 15.52 -6.14
N LYS A 111 -1.33 16.37 -7.17
CA LYS A 111 -0.40 16.27 -8.32
C LYS A 111 1.06 16.50 -7.90
N ARG A 112 1.30 17.31 -6.88
CA ARG A 112 2.63 17.49 -6.31
C ARG A 112 3.07 16.23 -5.59
N ILE A 113 2.26 15.72 -4.66
CA ILE A 113 2.58 14.52 -3.87
C ILE A 113 2.70 13.28 -4.75
N SER A 114 1.91 13.15 -5.82
CA SER A 114 1.97 11.99 -6.73
C SER A 114 3.34 11.79 -7.38
N ARG A 115 4.15 12.86 -7.53
CA ARG A 115 5.53 12.77 -8.00
C ARG A 115 6.46 12.02 -7.03
N GLY A 116 6.06 11.86 -5.77
CA GLY A 116 6.78 11.12 -4.74
C GLY A 116 6.24 9.71 -4.50
N LEU A 117 5.25 9.25 -5.26
CA LEU A 117 4.59 7.95 -5.05
C LEU A 117 5.02 6.92 -6.09
N THR A 118 5.09 5.65 -5.67
CA THR A 118 5.19 4.50 -6.58
C THR A 118 3.82 3.86 -6.80
N SER A 119 3.73 2.97 -7.80
CA SER A 119 2.52 2.21 -8.10
C SER A 119 1.99 1.42 -6.91
N GLU A 120 2.86 0.83 -6.10
CA GLU A 120 2.50 0.10 -4.89
C GLU A 120 1.86 1.00 -3.82
N MET A 121 2.31 2.24 -3.67
CA MET A 121 1.71 3.21 -2.75
C MET A 121 0.32 3.62 -3.19
N ILE A 122 0.15 3.85 -4.50
CA ILE A 122 -1.14 4.17 -5.11
C ILE A 122 -2.11 2.98 -4.93
N ALA A 123 -1.64 1.76 -5.21
CA ALA A 123 -2.43 0.55 -4.99
C ALA A 123 -2.79 0.34 -3.51
N ALA A 124 -1.86 0.64 -2.59
CA ALA A 124 -2.07 0.52 -1.16
C ALA A 124 -3.19 1.44 -0.67
N VAL A 125 -3.17 2.72 -1.05
CA VAL A 125 -4.21 3.67 -0.61
C VAL A 125 -5.58 3.30 -1.18
N CYS A 126 -5.66 2.89 -2.45
CA CYS A 126 -6.92 2.46 -3.05
C CYS A 126 -7.56 1.25 -2.33
N LYS A 127 -6.74 0.33 -1.78
CA LYS A 127 -7.25 -0.84 -1.02
C LYS A 127 -7.90 -0.43 0.32
N LEU A 128 -7.64 0.78 0.80
CA LEU A 128 -8.18 1.32 2.05
C LEU A 128 -9.33 2.32 1.86
N MET A 129 -9.74 2.57 0.61
CA MET A 129 -10.83 3.49 0.27
C MET A 129 -12.14 2.73 0.05
N SER A 130 -13.25 3.38 0.41
CA SER A 130 -14.59 2.93 0.02
C SER A 130 -14.96 3.47 -1.37
N ASN A 131 -16.08 2.97 -1.91
CA ASN A 131 -16.69 3.49 -3.13
C ASN A 131 -17.28 4.88 -2.95
#